data_AF-A0A6P0TAA3-F1
#
_entry.id   AF-A0A6P0TAA3-F1
#
_cell.length_a   1.000
_cell.length_b   1.000
_cell.length_c   1.000
_cell.angle_alpha   90.00
_cell.angle_beta   90.00
_cell.angle_gamma   90.00
#
_symmetry.space_group_name_H-M   'P 1'
#
loop_
_entity.id
_entity.type
_entity.pdbx_description
1 polymer ?
#
loop_
_entity_poly.entity_id
_entity_poly.type
_entity_poly.pdbx_seq_one_letter_code
_entity_poly.pdbx_strand_id
1 'polypeptide(L)'
;MKLMKLLPLFHSITVGKSMFAASPRSLITICLAVGTLFVLGTACTSPERSIPSPAETSPGRELSESAQVSDASSDSANQSAVDKTEAASSDDSSFEQVPEDTRSRILEAIATDLSQPASTLIVEAASAELWSDGCLGLAREGEFCTMALVDGWRIQISRDDNTIIYRSNLDGTVIRREP
;
A
#
# COMPACT_ATOMS: atom_id res chain seq x y z
N MET A 1 57.65 36.41 4.52
CA MET A 1 56.24 35.99 4.61
C MET A 1 55.94 35.01 3.48
N LYS A 2 55.47 33.82 3.87
CA LYS A 2 54.97 32.62 3.12
C LYS A 2 54.94 32.70 1.58
N LEU A 3 55.72 31.89 0.86
CA LEU A 3 55.60 30.42 0.62
C LEU A 3 54.59 30.07 -0.49
N MET A 4 55.16 29.54 -1.59
CA MET A 4 54.64 28.65 -2.63
C MET A 4 53.12 28.44 -2.75
N LYS A 5 52.58 28.71 -3.94
CA LYS A 5 51.51 27.88 -4.51
C LYS A 5 51.95 27.36 -5.86
N LEU A 6 52.32 26.08 -5.84
CA LEU A 6 52.47 25.20 -7.00
C LEU A 6 51.16 25.13 -7.79
N LEU A 7 51.28 25.11 -9.12
CA LEU A 7 50.26 24.53 -9.99
C LEU A 7 50.10 23.02 -9.70
N PRO A 8 48.91 22.47 -9.96
CA PRO A 8 48.88 21.22 -10.69
C PRO A 8 48.04 21.29 -11.97
N LEU A 9 48.68 20.80 -13.02
CA LEU A 9 48.14 20.29 -14.27
C LEU A 9 46.99 19.30 -13.98
N PHE A 10 45.74 19.67 -14.28
CA PHE A 10 44.69 18.68 -14.44
C PHE A 10 44.61 18.28 -15.91
N HIS A 11 45.15 17.08 -16.11
CA HIS A 11 45.13 16.31 -17.34
C HIS A 11 43.69 16.10 -17.82
N SER A 12 43.55 16.21 -19.13
CA SER A 12 42.45 15.68 -19.93
C SER A 12 42.11 14.25 -19.50
N ILE A 13 40.89 13.99 -19.06
CA ILE A 13 40.33 12.64 -18.98
C ILE A 13 39.21 12.55 -20.01
N THR A 14 39.61 11.94 -21.12
CA THR A 14 38.81 11.38 -22.20
C THR A 14 37.56 10.67 -21.68
N VAL A 15 36.38 11.12 -22.13
CA VAL A 15 35.12 10.37 -21.99
C VAL A 15 35.24 9.10 -22.83
N GLY A 16 35.59 8.00 -22.16
CA GLY A 16 35.65 6.65 -22.71
C GLY A 16 34.25 6.12 -23.00
N LYS A 17 33.86 6.22 -24.26
CA LYS A 17 32.79 5.48 -24.90
C LYS A 17 33.12 3.98 -24.88
N SER A 18 32.57 3.21 -23.94
CA SER A 18 32.50 1.75 -24.06
C SER A 18 31.03 1.33 -24.05
N MET A 19 30.54 1.03 -25.25
CA MET A 19 30.19 -0.33 -25.63
C MET A 19 28.83 -0.75 -25.08
N PHE A 20 27.82 -0.33 -25.84
CA PHE A 20 26.57 -1.05 -26.03
C PHE A 20 26.91 -2.52 -26.33
N ALA A 21 26.72 -3.38 -25.32
CA ALA A 21 26.65 -4.81 -25.52
C ALA A 21 25.30 -5.14 -26.17
N ALA A 22 25.34 -5.30 -27.49
CA ALA A 22 24.28 -5.95 -28.25
C ALA A 22 24.10 -7.38 -27.74
N SER A 23 22.96 -7.66 -27.09
CA SER A 23 22.57 -9.04 -26.78
C SER A 23 21.83 -9.65 -27.99
N PRO A 24 22.25 -10.85 -28.45
CA PRO A 24 21.86 -11.38 -29.74
C PRO A 24 20.46 -11.99 -29.75
N ARG A 25 19.67 -11.55 -30.74
CA ARG A 25 18.75 -12.36 -31.57
C ARG A 25 18.20 -13.61 -30.88
N SER A 26 17.11 -13.43 -30.14
CA SER A 26 16.24 -14.55 -29.77
C SER A 26 15.67 -15.15 -31.06
N LEU A 27 16.21 -16.32 -31.40
CA LEU A 27 15.83 -17.14 -32.53
C LEU A 27 14.38 -17.58 -32.36
N ILE A 28 13.49 -16.88 -33.06
CA ILE A 28 12.34 -17.49 -33.69
C ILE A 28 12.86 -18.73 -34.42
N THR A 29 12.36 -19.94 -34.12
CA THR A 29 12.17 -21.10 -35.03
C THR A 29 12.03 -22.43 -34.26
N ILE A 30 10.93 -23.15 -34.53
CA ILE A 30 10.63 -24.61 -34.29
C ILE A 30 10.09 -24.95 -32.88
N CYS A 31 8.87 -25.49 -32.68
CA CYS A 31 8.30 -26.67 -33.35
C CYS A 31 6.76 -26.63 -33.31
N LEU A 32 6.12 -26.44 -34.47
CA LEU A 32 4.74 -26.90 -34.69
C LEU A 32 4.81 -28.39 -35.00
N ALA A 33 4.20 -29.24 -34.17
CA ALA A 33 3.69 -30.52 -34.64
C ALA A 33 2.77 -31.22 -33.63
N VAL A 34 1.48 -31.18 -33.95
CA VAL A 34 0.58 -32.35 -34.04
C VAL A 34 0.16 -33.07 -32.75
N GLY A 35 -1.15 -32.99 -32.49
CA GLY A 35 -1.95 -34.12 -32.01
C GLY A 35 -1.84 -34.36 -30.51
N THR A 36 -2.89 -34.67 -29.77
CA THR A 36 -4.15 -35.29 -30.11
C THR A 36 -5.06 -35.10 -28.90
N LEU A 37 -6.33 -34.83 -29.16
CA LEU A 37 -7.49 -35.33 -28.42
C LEU A 37 -7.17 -36.03 -27.08
N PHE A 38 -7.48 -35.38 -25.96
CA PHE A 38 -7.91 -36.10 -24.77
C PHE A 38 -9.12 -35.41 -24.17
N VAL A 39 -10.24 -35.58 -24.87
CA VAL A 39 -11.57 -35.37 -24.33
C VAL A 39 -11.92 -36.64 -23.55
N LEU A 40 -11.66 -36.63 -22.24
CA LEU A 40 -12.40 -37.39 -21.25
C LEU A 40 -12.67 -36.39 -20.12
N GLY A 41 -13.87 -35.84 -19.96
CA GLY A 41 -15.13 -36.59 -19.89
C GLY A 41 -15.31 -37.21 -18.52
N THR A 42 -14.78 -36.61 -17.45
CA THR A 42 -15.14 -36.95 -16.07
C THR A 42 -16.32 -36.10 -15.65
N ALA A 43 -17.51 -36.71 -15.72
CA ALA A 43 -18.69 -36.20 -15.05
C ALA A 43 -18.39 -36.06 -13.55
N CYS A 44 -18.27 -34.82 -13.06
CA CYS A 44 -18.39 -34.56 -11.63
C CYS A 44 -19.88 -34.70 -11.26
N THR A 45 -20.27 -35.93 -10.94
CA THR A 45 -21.49 -36.21 -10.16
C THR A 45 -21.31 -35.59 -8.78
N SER A 46 -21.79 -34.35 -8.60
CA SER A 46 -21.81 -33.71 -7.29
C SER A 46 -23.08 -34.12 -6.55
N PRO A 47 -23.00 -34.72 -5.36
CA PRO A 47 -24.17 -34.99 -4.54
C PRO A 47 -24.72 -33.66 -3.99
N GLU A 48 -25.99 -33.42 -4.26
CA GLU A 48 -26.79 -32.32 -3.75
C GLU A 48 -26.92 -32.44 -2.22
N ARG A 49 -26.13 -31.65 -1.49
CA ARG A 49 -26.25 -31.56 -0.04
C ARG A 49 -27.22 -30.44 0.30
N SER A 50 -28.47 -30.83 0.55
CA SER A 50 -29.53 -29.98 1.10
C SER A 50 -29.03 -29.29 2.37
N ILE A 51 -28.87 -27.97 2.32
CA ILE A 51 -28.66 -27.13 3.51
C ILE A 51 -30.04 -26.73 4.02
N PRO A 52 -30.47 -27.13 5.23
CA PRO A 52 -31.65 -26.56 5.85
C PRO A 52 -31.36 -25.11 6.31
N SER A 53 -32.24 -24.22 5.89
CA SER A 53 -32.33 -22.81 6.32
C SER A 53 -32.53 -22.73 7.83
N PRO A 54 -31.65 -22.03 8.60
CA PRO A 54 -32.01 -21.61 9.95
C PRO A 54 -32.92 -20.39 9.86
N ALA A 55 -34.13 -20.60 10.38
CA ALA A 55 -35.19 -19.63 10.50
C ALA A 55 -34.74 -18.31 11.15
N GLU A 56 -35.31 -17.24 10.63
CA GLU A 56 -35.40 -15.94 11.27
C GLU A 56 -35.87 -16.07 12.72
N THR A 57 -35.20 -15.36 13.62
CA THR A 57 -35.84 -14.80 14.81
C THR A 57 -35.17 -13.46 15.10
N SER A 58 -35.82 -12.40 14.61
CA SER A 58 -35.71 -11.06 15.21
C SER A 58 -36.30 -11.08 16.60
N PRO A 59 -35.69 -10.36 17.55
CA PRO A 59 -36.47 -9.69 18.57
C PRO A 59 -36.20 -8.18 18.59
N GLY A 60 -37.29 -7.42 18.47
CA GLY A 60 -37.65 -6.41 19.46
C GLY A 60 -36.77 -5.17 19.59
N ARG A 61 -37.25 -4.07 18.97
CA ARG A 61 -37.10 -2.71 19.51
C ARG A 61 -37.63 -2.66 20.95
N GLU A 62 -36.89 -2.04 21.86
CA GLU A 62 -37.51 -1.20 22.88
C GLU A 62 -36.68 0.07 23.07
N LEU A 63 -37.37 1.21 22.98
CA LEU A 63 -36.87 2.53 23.28
C LEU A 63 -36.53 2.61 24.77
N SER A 64 -35.39 3.22 25.12
CA SER A 64 -35.28 3.89 26.41
C SER A 64 -34.59 5.22 26.24
N GLU A 65 -35.43 6.24 26.44
CA GLU A 65 -35.13 7.65 26.55
C GLU A 65 -34.60 7.94 27.96
N SER A 66 -33.49 8.66 28.09
CA SER A 66 -33.28 9.62 29.19
C SER A 66 -32.00 10.44 29.04
N ALA A 67 -32.25 11.74 28.87
CA ALA A 67 -31.71 12.85 29.66
C ALA A 67 -30.20 13.18 29.63
N GLN A 68 -29.99 14.46 29.35
CA GLN A 68 -28.77 15.24 29.29
C GLN A 68 -28.17 15.49 30.68
N VAL A 69 -26.83 15.55 30.77
CA VAL A 69 -26.14 16.43 31.73
C VAL A 69 -24.95 17.08 31.03
N SER A 70 -25.01 18.40 30.95
CA SER A 70 -23.96 19.33 30.59
C SER A 70 -23.07 19.57 31.79
N ASP A 71 -21.75 19.41 31.66
CA ASP A 71 -20.79 20.05 32.54
C ASP A 71 -19.62 20.61 31.73
N ALA A 72 -19.48 21.92 31.83
CA ALA A 72 -18.37 22.71 31.34
C ALA A 72 -17.32 22.81 32.45
N SER A 73 -16.06 22.57 32.14
CA SER A 73 -14.96 23.21 32.86
C SER A 73 -13.80 23.46 31.91
N SER A 74 -13.55 24.75 31.70
CA SER A 74 -12.28 25.30 31.29
C SER A 74 -11.19 24.88 32.28
N ASP A 75 -9.97 24.64 31.80
CA ASP A 75 -8.85 25.53 32.12
C ASP A 75 -7.53 25.18 31.43
N SER A 76 -6.88 26.27 31.03
CA SER A 76 -5.43 26.51 31.03
C SER A 76 -4.51 25.83 30.01
N ALA A 77 -4.15 26.68 29.05
CA ALA A 77 -2.87 26.75 28.38
C ALA A 77 -1.67 26.37 29.26
N ASN A 78 -0.76 25.56 28.68
CA ASN A 78 0.65 25.76 28.91
C ASN A 78 1.43 25.58 27.60
N GLN A 79 1.77 26.72 27.00
CA GLN A 79 2.74 26.82 25.92
C GLN A 79 4.13 26.67 26.53
N SER A 80 4.86 25.63 26.13
CA SER A 80 6.30 25.61 26.31
C SER A 80 6.92 25.38 24.95
N ALA A 81 7.49 26.46 24.42
CA ALA A 81 8.35 26.47 23.26
C ALA A 81 9.57 25.59 23.53
N VAL A 82 9.73 24.55 22.71
CA VAL A 82 11.05 23.99 22.43
C VAL A 82 11.35 24.26 20.97
N ASP A 83 12.09 25.34 20.79
CA ASP A 83 12.88 25.63 19.61
C ASP A 83 13.80 24.43 19.32
N LYS A 84 13.61 23.80 18.17
CA LYS A 84 14.71 23.19 17.45
C LYS A 84 14.47 23.25 15.95
N THR A 85 15.09 24.26 15.33
CA THR A 85 15.39 24.27 13.91
C THR A 85 16.31 23.09 13.60
N GLU A 86 15.84 22.14 12.78
CA GLU A 86 16.71 21.28 11.97
C GLU A 86 15.97 20.91 10.68
N ALA A 87 16.54 21.33 9.55
CA ALA A 87 15.96 21.16 8.23
C ALA A 87 16.08 19.70 7.77
N ALA A 88 15.03 18.89 8.04
CA ALA A 88 14.58 17.74 7.26
C ALA A 88 13.37 17.12 7.97
N SER A 89 12.15 17.45 7.55
CA SER A 89 10.92 16.65 7.77
C SER A 89 9.70 17.49 7.39
N SER A 90 9.18 17.26 6.19
CA SER A 90 7.80 17.64 5.87
C SER A 90 6.91 16.41 5.65
N ASP A 91 7.47 15.21 5.81
CA ASP A 91 6.87 14.00 5.25
C ASP A 91 6.30 13.03 6.32
N ASP A 92 6.78 13.09 7.56
CA ASP A 92 6.37 12.18 8.65
C ASP A 92 4.91 12.42 9.10
N SER A 93 4.47 13.68 9.18
CA SER A 93 3.16 14.06 9.77
C SER A 93 1.91 13.61 9.00
N SER A 94 2.06 13.11 7.78
CA SER A 94 0.93 12.73 6.94
C SER A 94 0.32 11.39 7.36
N PHE A 95 1.13 10.47 7.90
CA PHE A 95 0.65 9.18 8.37
C PHE A 95 -0.04 9.28 9.73
N GLU A 96 0.37 10.20 10.62
CA GLU A 96 -0.30 10.46 11.91
C GLU A 96 -1.79 10.83 11.78
N GLN A 97 -2.24 11.31 10.62
CA GLN A 97 -3.64 11.63 10.34
C GLN A 97 -4.51 10.38 10.15
N VAL A 98 -3.90 9.25 9.83
CA VAL A 98 -4.58 7.95 9.74
C VAL A 98 -4.88 7.45 11.16
N PRO A 99 -6.10 6.97 11.48
CA PRO A 99 -6.42 6.43 12.80
C PRO A 99 -5.44 5.34 13.25
N GLU A 100 -5.10 5.30 14.54
CA GLU A 100 -4.07 4.40 15.08
C GLU A 100 -4.31 2.92 14.77
N ASP A 101 -5.55 2.45 14.96
CA ASP A 101 -5.94 1.07 14.65
C ASP A 101 -5.74 0.75 13.16
N THR A 102 -6.09 1.70 12.30
CA THR A 102 -5.93 1.58 10.84
C THR A 102 -4.46 1.58 10.45
N ARG A 103 -3.62 2.45 11.03
CA ARG A 103 -2.16 2.46 10.81
C ARG A 103 -1.55 1.11 11.17
N SER A 104 -1.92 0.58 12.34
CA SER A 104 -1.38 -0.68 12.83
C SER A 104 -1.68 -1.82 11.87
N ARG A 105 -2.93 -1.92 11.38
CA ARG A 105 -3.34 -2.91 10.38
C ARG A 105 -2.59 -2.74 9.06
N ILE A 106 -2.44 -1.50 8.59
CA ILE A 106 -1.72 -1.19 7.35
C ILE A 106 -0.25 -1.60 7.45
N LEU A 107 0.45 -1.19 8.51
CA LEU A 107 1.86 -1.52 8.71
C LEU A 107 2.08 -3.03 8.86
N GLU A 108 1.22 -3.75 9.57
CA GLU A 108 1.31 -5.20 9.73
C GLU A 108 1.12 -5.94 8.39
N ALA A 109 0.15 -5.51 7.58
CA ALA A 109 -0.09 -6.07 6.25
C ALA A 109 1.10 -5.81 5.32
N ILE A 110 1.63 -4.58 5.30
CA ILE A 110 2.80 -4.22 4.48
C ILE A 110 4.05 -4.97 4.94
N ALA A 111 4.27 -5.08 6.24
CA ALA A 111 5.37 -5.86 6.84
C ALA A 111 5.34 -7.31 6.36
N THR A 112 4.16 -7.93 6.40
CA THR A 112 3.95 -9.31 5.92
C THR A 112 4.24 -9.43 4.42
N ASP A 113 3.70 -8.52 3.61
CA ASP A 113 3.85 -8.51 2.15
C ASP A 113 5.31 -8.26 1.70
N LEU A 114 6.05 -7.43 2.43
CA LEU A 114 7.46 -7.15 2.17
C LEU A 114 8.42 -8.13 2.86
N SER A 115 7.91 -9.02 3.74
CA SER A 115 8.69 -9.92 4.59
C SER A 115 9.74 -9.19 5.45
N GLN A 116 9.33 -8.09 6.07
CA GLN A 116 10.16 -7.24 6.93
C GLN A 116 9.41 -6.89 8.21
N PRO A 117 10.10 -6.62 9.33
CA PRO A 117 9.42 -6.16 10.55
C PRO A 117 8.78 -4.78 10.34
N ALA A 118 7.59 -4.54 10.90
CA ALA A 118 6.88 -3.27 10.75
C ALA A 118 7.71 -2.06 11.21
N SER A 119 8.60 -2.25 12.20
CA SER A 119 9.48 -1.20 12.73
C SER A 119 10.59 -0.75 11.77
N THR A 120 10.82 -1.45 10.65
CA THR A 120 11.80 -1.05 9.62
C THR A 120 11.15 -0.43 8.40
N LEU A 121 9.81 -0.36 8.36
CA LEU A 121 9.10 0.31 7.28
C LEU A 121 9.29 1.81 7.40
N ILE A 122 9.59 2.45 6.28
CA ILE A 122 9.72 3.91 6.18
C ILE A 122 8.52 4.41 5.38
N VAL A 123 7.57 5.04 6.06
CA VAL A 123 6.42 5.67 5.42
C VAL A 123 6.84 7.06 4.96
N GLU A 124 6.83 7.29 3.65
CA GLU A 124 7.17 8.59 3.07
C GLU A 124 5.97 9.54 3.08
N ALA A 125 4.77 9.00 2.84
CA ALA A 125 3.56 9.81 2.83
C ALA A 125 2.31 8.95 3.02
N ALA A 126 1.26 9.58 3.54
CA ALA A 126 -0.10 9.06 3.42
C ALA A 126 -1.09 10.18 3.03
N SER A 127 -1.97 9.89 2.08
CA SER A 127 -3.08 10.77 1.71
C SER A 127 -4.41 10.05 1.81
N ALA A 128 -5.45 10.79 2.20
CA ALA A 128 -6.82 10.31 2.05
C ALA A 128 -7.21 10.35 0.58
N GLU A 129 -7.82 9.28 0.08
CA GLU A 129 -8.21 9.12 -1.33
C GLU A 129 -9.60 8.48 -1.43
N LEU A 130 -10.25 8.69 -2.57
CA LEU A 130 -11.52 8.07 -2.91
C LEU A 130 -11.33 7.10 -4.08
N TRP A 131 -11.60 5.83 -3.85
CA TRP A 131 -11.42 4.77 -4.85
C TRP A 131 -12.68 4.51 -5.67
N SER A 132 -12.51 4.03 -6.89
CA SER A 132 -13.61 3.77 -7.84
C SER A 132 -14.51 2.59 -7.46
N ASP A 133 -14.00 1.65 -6.67
CA ASP A 133 -14.62 0.36 -6.40
C ASP A 133 -14.06 -0.28 -5.12
N GLY A 134 -14.67 -1.38 -4.69
CA GLY A 134 -14.23 -2.18 -3.53
C GLY A 134 -12.88 -2.88 -3.67
N CYS A 135 -12.27 -2.86 -4.87
CA CYS A 135 -10.90 -3.32 -5.09
C CYS A 135 -9.89 -2.17 -5.11
N LEU A 136 -10.33 -0.98 -4.67
CA LEU A 136 -9.50 0.21 -4.58
C LEU A 136 -8.97 0.69 -5.94
N GLY A 137 -9.70 0.38 -7.02
CA GLY A 137 -9.27 0.61 -8.40
C GLY A 137 -8.14 -0.32 -8.88
N LEU A 138 -7.88 -1.40 -8.14
CA LEU A 138 -6.83 -2.39 -8.40
C LEU A 138 -7.42 -3.80 -8.57
N ALA A 139 -8.51 -3.90 -9.34
CA ALA A 139 -9.13 -5.17 -9.69
C ALA A 139 -8.13 -6.08 -10.44
N ARG A 140 -8.04 -7.34 -10.04
CA ARG A 140 -7.25 -8.35 -10.77
C ARG A 140 -8.08 -8.96 -11.90
N GLU A 141 -7.41 -9.67 -12.80
CA GLU A 141 -8.07 -10.38 -13.90
C GLU A 141 -9.14 -11.34 -13.38
N GLY A 142 -10.38 -11.18 -13.88
CA GLY A 142 -11.54 -11.98 -13.46
C GLY A 142 -12.10 -11.64 -12.07
N GLU A 143 -11.57 -10.63 -11.38
CA GLU A 143 -12.06 -10.21 -10.07
C GLU A 143 -13.28 -9.30 -10.19
N PHE A 144 -14.37 -9.64 -9.51
CA PHE A 144 -15.57 -8.81 -9.43
C PHE A 144 -15.51 -7.91 -8.20
N CYS A 145 -15.46 -6.61 -8.43
CA CYS A 145 -15.40 -5.58 -7.38
C CYS A 145 -16.76 -4.89 -7.24
N THR A 146 -17.06 -4.36 -6.05
CA THR A 146 -18.27 -3.57 -5.84
C THR A 146 -18.20 -2.28 -6.66
N MET A 147 -19.32 -1.84 -7.22
CA MET A 147 -19.39 -0.58 -7.98
C MET A 147 -19.75 0.60 -7.06
N ALA A 148 -18.98 0.79 -5.99
CA ALA A 148 -19.19 1.85 -5.02
C ALA A 148 -17.89 2.60 -4.76
N LEU A 149 -17.99 3.92 -4.58
CA LEU A 149 -16.85 4.73 -4.17
C LEU A 149 -16.45 4.35 -2.75
N VAL A 150 -15.14 4.18 -2.51
CA VAL A 150 -14.61 3.74 -1.22
C VAL A 150 -13.60 4.75 -0.73
N ASP A 151 -13.88 5.40 0.41
CA ASP A 151 -12.90 6.23 1.11
C ASP A 151 -11.74 5.37 1.61
N GLY A 152 -10.54 5.92 1.59
CA GLY A 152 -9.36 5.18 1.93
C GLY A 152 -8.09 5.99 2.03
N TRP A 153 -6.98 5.26 2.09
CA TRP A 153 -5.64 5.82 2.28
C TRP A 153 -4.71 5.35 1.18
N ARG A 154 -3.91 6.26 0.62
CA ARG A 154 -2.79 5.95 -0.27
C ARG A 154 -1.49 6.17 0.50
N ILE A 155 -0.72 5.10 0.67
CA ILE A 155 0.47 5.06 1.52
C ILE A 155 1.69 4.83 0.64
N GLN A 156 2.70 5.67 0.77
CA GLN A 156 3.97 5.56 0.07
C GLN A 156 5.03 5.03 1.03
N ILE A 157 5.69 3.94 0.65
CA ILE A 157 6.71 3.24 1.43
C ILE A 157 8.05 3.35 0.70
N SER A 158 9.06 3.86 1.38
CA SER A 158 10.44 3.86 0.88
C SER A 158 11.06 2.47 1.01
N ARG A 159 11.68 1.98 -0.07
CA ARG A 159 12.42 0.72 -0.08
C ARG A 159 13.53 0.72 -1.13
N ASP A 160 14.78 0.59 -0.69
CA ASP A 160 15.94 0.38 -1.57
C ASP A 160 15.99 1.39 -2.74
N ASP A 161 15.88 2.69 -2.44
CA ASP A 161 15.79 3.81 -3.40
C ASP A 161 14.55 3.83 -4.32
N ASN A 162 13.54 3.00 -4.03
CA ASN A 162 12.26 2.97 -4.73
C ASN A 162 11.11 3.31 -3.78
N THR A 163 10.00 3.81 -4.33
CA THR A 163 8.75 4.02 -3.59
C THR A 163 7.74 2.95 -3.99
N ILE A 164 7.24 2.20 -3.01
CA ILE A 164 6.14 1.23 -3.18
C ILE A 164 4.88 1.85 -2.63
N ILE A 165 3.78 1.72 -3.36
CA ILE A 165 2.53 2.38 -3.01
C ILE A 165 1.48 1.34 -2.63
N TYR A 166 0.82 1.58 -1.52
CA TYR A 166 -0.30 0.78 -1.03
C TYR A 166 -1.56 1.62 -1.00
N ARG A 167 -2.69 0.99 -1.31
CA ARG A 167 -4.03 1.53 -1.13
C ARG A 167 -4.73 0.75 -0.04
N SER A 168 -5.44 1.45 0.82
CA SER A 168 -6.29 0.89 1.85
C SER A 168 -7.70 1.45 1.73
N ASN A 169 -8.71 0.71 2.16
CA ASN A 169 -9.99 1.32 2.54
C ASN A 169 -9.86 2.05 3.89
N LEU A 170 -10.90 2.78 4.30
CA LEU A 170 -10.87 3.69 5.44
C LEU A 170 -10.42 3.03 6.76
N ASP A 171 -10.80 1.78 7.00
CA ASP A 171 -10.55 1.07 8.27
C ASP A 171 -9.33 0.13 8.24
N GLY A 172 -8.65 -0.03 7.10
CA GLY A 172 -7.48 -0.90 7.00
C GLY A 172 -7.79 -2.38 6.84
N THR A 173 -9.03 -2.76 6.50
CA THR A 173 -9.42 -4.17 6.31
C THR A 173 -9.16 -4.69 4.90
N VAL A 174 -9.08 -3.79 3.92
CA VAL A 174 -8.70 -4.11 2.53
C VAL A 174 -7.49 -3.27 2.17
N ILE A 175 -6.34 -3.93 1.95
CA ILE A 175 -5.08 -3.28 1.60
C ILE A 175 -4.51 -3.95 0.34
N ARG A 176 -4.09 -3.16 -0.64
CA ARG A 176 -3.56 -3.63 -1.92
C ARG A 176 -2.35 -2.82 -2.35
N ARG A 177 -1.33 -3.49 -2.88
CA ARG A 177 -0.18 -2.84 -3.49
C ARG A 177 -0.52 -2.36 -4.91
N GLU A 178 -0.14 -1.14 -5.27
CA GLU A 178 -0.15 -0.70 -6.67
C GLU A 178 0.86 -1.56 -7.47
N PRO A 179 0.49 -2.05 -8.68
CA PRO A 179 1.32 -2.95 -9.49
C PRO A 179 2.55 -2.26 -10.12
#